data_AF-A0A428WXJ6-F1
#
_entry.id   AF-A0A428WXJ6-F1
#
_cell.length_a   1.000
_cell.length_b   1.000
_cell.length_c   1.000
_cell.angle_alpha   90.00
_cell.angle_beta   90.00
_cell.angle_gamma   90.00
#
_symmetry.space_group_name_H-M   'P 1'
#
loop_
_entity.id
_entity.type
_entity.pdbx_description
1 polymer ?
#
loop_
_entity_poly.entity_id
_entity_poly.type
_entity_poly.pdbx_seq_one_letter_code
_entity_poly.pdbx_strand_id
1 'polypeptide(L)' 'MPLEAGLLAILACPACHAPLREESGGTSTGPSGETSGETPGETSGGEPGTTELVCTGCGLAYPVRDGIPVLLVDEARRPA' A
#
# COMPACT_ATOMS: atom_id res chain seq x y z
N MET A 1 15.29 13.11 -20.56
CA MET A 1 13.87 12.91 -20.22
C MET A 1 13.81 12.56 -18.74
N PRO A 2 13.79 13.54 -17.82
CA PRO A 2 13.72 13.26 -16.40
C PRO A 2 12.28 12.84 -16.07
N LEU A 3 12.13 11.77 -15.28
CA LEU A 3 10.83 11.32 -14.81
C LEU A 3 10.31 12.34 -13.79
N GLU A 4 9.18 12.97 -14.08
CA GLU A 4 8.55 14.00 -13.26
C GLU A 4 8.25 13.48 -11.85
N ALA A 5 8.50 14.32 -10.83
CA ALA A 5 8.43 14.01 -9.41
C ALA A 5 7.08 13.45 -8.90
N GLY A 6 6.01 13.53 -9.70
CA GLY A 6 4.69 12.98 -9.38
C GLY A 6 4.56 11.45 -9.54
N LEU A 7 5.48 10.78 -10.23
CA LEU A 7 5.43 9.33 -10.48
C LEU A 7 5.87 8.46 -9.30
N LEU A 8 6.41 9.04 -8.22
CA LEU A 8 6.95 8.30 -7.05
C LEU A 8 6.02 8.32 -5.82
N ALA A 9 4.81 8.85 -5.91
CA ALA A 9 4.07 9.30 -4.72
C ALA A 9 3.11 8.30 -4.05
N ILE A 10 2.75 7.14 -4.63
CA ILE A 10 1.77 6.22 -3.99
C ILE A 10 2.13 4.78 -4.36
N LEU A 11 2.27 3.89 -3.37
CA LEU A 11 2.63 2.47 -3.55
C LEU A 11 1.81 1.82 -4.68
N ALA A 12 2.49 1.50 -5.79
CA ALA A 12 1.88 0.92 -6.98
C ALA A 12 2.35 -0.53 -7.19
N CYS A 13 1.44 -1.36 -7.69
CA CYS A 13 1.70 -2.76 -7.97
C CYS A 13 2.72 -2.90 -9.12
N PRO A 14 3.84 -3.63 -8.93
CA PRO A 14 4.84 -3.82 -9.98
C PRO A 14 4.34 -4.62 -11.20
N ALA A 15 3.26 -5.41 -11.05
CA ALA A 15 2.71 -6.20 -12.15
C ALA A 15 1.73 -5.44 -13.05
N CYS A 16 0.93 -4.52 -12.50
CA CYS A 16 -0.18 -3.88 -13.23
C CYS A 16 -0.33 -2.37 -12.97
N HIS A 17 0.55 -1.78 -12.15
CA HIS A 17 0.62 -0.36 -11.79
C HIS A 17 -0.61 0.20 -11.07
N ALA A 18 -1.58 -0.65 -10.70
CA ALA A 18 -2.71 -0.27 -9.86
C ALA A 18 -2.27 -0.03 -8.40
N PRO A 19 -3.03 0.75 -7.61
CA PRO A 19 -2.67 1.05 -6.23
C PRO A 19 -2.67 -0.19 -5.33
N LEU A 20 -1.81 -0.16 -4.31
CA LEU A 20 -1.74 -1.16 -3.24
C LEU A 20 -2.46 -0.65 -1.99
N ARG A 21 -3.20 -1.53 -1.32
CA ARG A 21 -3.82 -1.29 -0.02
C ARG A 21 -3.19 -2.18 1.04
N GLU A 22 -2.94 -1.64 2.21
CA GLU A 22 -2.57 -2.42 3.40
C GLU A 22 -3.78 -3.19 3.90
N GLU A 23 -3.69 -4.51 3.93
CA GLU A 23 -4.68 -5.37 4.58
C GLU A 23 -4.20 -5.70 6.00
N SER A 24 -4.22 -4.67 6.86
CA SER A 24 -4.08 -4.85 8.31
C SER A 24 -5.46 -5.19 8.86
N GLY A 25 -5.60 -6.28 9.62
CA GLY A 25 -6.87 -6.74 10.21
C GLY A 25 -7.49 -5.83 11.30
N GLY A 26 -7.39 -4.50 11.17
CA GLY A 26 -7.86 -3.53 12.17
C GLY A 26 -8.29 -2.20 11.55
N THR A 27 -9.60 -2.09 11.33
CA THR A 27 -10.41 -0.85 11.22
C THR A 27 -9.98 0.18 10.18
N SER A 28 -10.42 -0.03 8.94
CA SER A 28 -10.63 1.06 7.98
C SER A 28 -11.86 1.89 8.37
N THR A 29 -11.71 2.84 9.30
CA THR A 29 -12.61 4.00 9.35
C THR A 29 -12.01 5.05 8.42
N GLY A 30 -12.46 5.07 7.16
CA GLY A 30 -12.22 6.24 6.31
C GLY A 30 -13.04 7.41 6.86
N PRO A 31 -12.47 8.61 7.04
CA PRO A 31 -13.27 9.78 7.36
C PRO A 31 -14.01 10.21 6.09
N SER A 32 -15.28 9.83 5.96
CA SER A 32 -16.21 10.54 5.08
C SER A 32 -16.55 11.87 5.73
N GLY A 33 -15.82 12.93 5.39
CA GLY A 33 -16.13 14.29 5.87
C GLY A 33 -14.97 15.26 5.68
N GLU A 34 -15.03 16.02 4.59
CA GLU A 34 -14.54 17.41 4.45
C GLU A 34 -13.76 18.01 5.64
N THR A 35 -12.44 18.13 5.53
CA THR A 35 -11.71 19.20 6.26
C THR A 35 -10.56 19.74 5.41
N SER A 36 -10.69 20.99 4.98
CA SER A 36 -9.53 21.85 4.74
C SER A 36 -8.87 22.09 6.10
N GLY A 37 -7.67 21.54 6.32
CA GLY A 37 -6.92 21.75 7.54
C GLY A 37 -5.55 21.07 7.49
N GLU A 38 -4.51 21.88 7.52
CA GLU A 38 -3.09 21.49 7.56
C GLU A 38 -2.76 20.48 8.67
N THR A 39 -2.21 19.33 8.29
CA THR A 39 -0.94 18.72 8.76
C THR A 39 -0.98 17.21 8.44
N PRO A 40 -0.07 16.66 7.64
CA PRO A 40 0.03 15.22 7.46
C PRO A 40 0.51 14.60 8.79
N GLY A 41 -0.40 13.89 9.47
CA GLY A 41 -0.02 13.04 10.58
C GLY A 41 0.96 11.99 10.08
N GLU A 42 2.14 11.94 10.69
CA GLU A 42 3.08 10.83 10.58
C GLU A 42 2.35 9.52 10.89
N THR A 43 1.86 8.84 9.86
CA THR A 43 1.36 7.45 10.00
C THR A 43 2.55 6.53 9.75
N SER A 44 3.51 6.60 10.67
CA SER A 44 4.65 5.69 10.69
C SER A 44 4.33 4.52 11.60
N GLY A 45 4.28 3.33 11.00
CA GLY A 45 4.51 2.07 11.68
C GLY A 45 3.25 1.33 12.08
N GLY A 46 2.61 0.65 11.12
CA GLY A 46 1.77 -0.50 11.44
C GLY A 46 2.60 -1.56 12.16
N GLU A 47 2.06 -2.09 13.26
CA GLU A 47 2.63 -3.18 14.06
C GLU A 47 3.17 -4.34 13.19
N PRO A 48 4.25 -5.03 13.61
CA PRO A 48 4.79 -6.20 12.91
C PRO A 48 3.90 -7.42 13.16
N GLY A 49 2.77 -7.49 12.48
CA GLY A 49 1.82 -8.61 12.54
C GLY A 49 1.25 -8.91 11.16
N THR A 50 1.91 -9.79 10.40
CA THR A 50 1.42 -10.36 9.14
C THR A 50 0.75 -9.37 8.17
N THR A 51 1.32 -8.18 8.02
CA THR A 51 0.80 -7.16 7.10
C THR A 51 1.07 -7.59 5.66
N GLU A 52 0.07 -7.47 4.79
CA GLU A 52 0.21 -7.69 3.34
C GLU A 52 -0.32 -6.47 2.59
N LEU A 53 0.31 -6.17 1.45
CA LEU A 53 -0.17 -5.17 0.51
C LEU A 53 -0.94 -5.86 -0.61
N VAL A 54 -2.25 -5.63 -0.68
CA VAL A 54 -3.11 -6.21 -1.69
C VAL A 54 -3.33 -5.21 -2.83
N CYS A 55 -3.11 -5.65 -4.06
CA CYS A 55 -3.37 -4.83 -5.24
C CYS A 55 -4.86 -4.79 -5.58
N THR A 56 -5.43 -3.59 -5.70
CA THR A 56 -6.85 -3.43 -6.04
C THR A 56 -7.17 -3.69 -7.52
N GLY A 57 -6.14 -3.87 -8.37
CA GLY A 57 -6.30 -4.13 -9.81
C GLY A 57 -6.21 -5.62 -10.15
N CYS A 58 -5.11 -6.27 -9.77
CA CYS A 58 -4.85 -7.67 -10.10
C CYS A 58 -5.06 -8.66 -8.93
N GLY A 59 -5.31 -8.16 -7.71
CA GLY A 59 -5.53 -9.00 -6.53
C GLY A 59 -4.28 -9.69 -5.96
N LEU A 60 -3.08 -9.42 -6.50
CA LEU A 60 -1.83 -9.92 -5.93
C LEU A 60 -1.62 -9.37 -4.52
N ALA A 61 -1.28 -10.25 -3.58
CA ALA A 61 -0.93 -9.91 -2.21
C ALA A 61 0.59 -10.00 -2.01
N TYR A 62 1.21 -8.89 -1.62
CA TYR A 62 2.64 -8.76 -1.40
C TYR A 62 2.93 -8.79 0.12
N PRO A 63 3.74 -9.74 0.62
CA PRO A 63 3.99 -9.86 2.05
C PRO A 63 4.90 -8.74 2.58
N VAL A 64 4.70 -8.33 3.82
CA VAL A 64 5.63 -7.46 4.56
C VAL A 64 6.50 -8.34 5.47
N ARG A 65 7.82 -8.25 5.32
CA ARG A 65 8.82 -8.97 6.13
C ARG A 65 9.73 -7.96 6.81
N ASP A 66 9.91 -8.09 8.12
CA ASP A 66 10.75 -7.16 8.92
C ASP A 66 10.34 -5.68 8.77
N GLY A 67 9.05 -5.42 8.54
CA GLY A 67 8.52 -4.07 8.25
C GLY A 67 8.78 -3.56 6.83
N ILE A 68 9.31 -4.40 5.94
CA ILE A 68 9.65 -4.05 4.56
C ILE A 68 8.69 -4.78 3.59
N PRO A 69 7.94 -4.06 2.74
CA PRO A 69 7.07 -4.68 1.75
C PRO A 69 7.88 -5.35 0.63
N VAL A 70 7.66 -6.64 0.41
CA VAL A 70 8.30 -7.40 -0.66
C VAL A 70 7.49 -7.22 -1.95
N LEU A 71 7.81 -6.19 -2.74
CA LEU A 71 7.17 -5.89 -4.03
C LEU A 71 7.76 -6.71 -5.19
N LEU A 72 7.89 -8.03 -5.00
CA LEU A 72 8.37 -8.96 -6.04
C LEU A 72 7.18 -9.77 -6.56
N VAL A 73 6.96 -9.76 -7.88
CA VAL A 73 5.81 -10.43 -8.51
C VAL A 73 5.83 -11.94 -8.28
N ASP A 74 7.02 -12.55 -8.27
CA ASP A 74 7.19 -13.99 -8.03
C ASP A 74 6.95 -14.40 -6.57
N GLU A 75 7.14 -13.47 -5.62
CA GLU A 75 6.85 -13.71 -4.19
C GLU A 75 5.41 -13.36 -3.82
N ALA A 76 4.68 -12.70 -4.71
CA ALA A 76 3.29 -12.31 -4.47
C ALA A 76 2.37 -13.53 -4.43
N ARG A 77 1.50 -13.57 -3.43
CA ARG A 77 0.43 -14.56 -3.34
C ARG A 77 -0.66 -14.20 -4.35
N ARG A 78 -1.06 -15.19 -5.15
CA ARG A 78 -2.15 -15.05 -6.12
C ARG A 78 -3.51 -15.04 -5.39
N PRO A 79 -4.48 -14.24 -5.85
CA PRO A 79 -5.86 -14.34 -5.38
C PRO A 79 -6.41 -15.74 -5.71
N ALA A 80 -7.23 -16.27 -4.81
CA ALA A 80 -7.90 -17.56 -4.98
C ALA A 80 -9.09 -17.48 -5.94
#